data_AF-A0A971VRT9-F1
#
_entry.id   AF-A0A971VRT9-F1
#
_cell.length_a   1.000
_cell.length_b   1.000
_cell.length_c   1.000
_cell.angle_alpha   90.00
_cell.angle_beta   90.00
_cell.angle_gamma   90.00
#
_symmetry.space_group_name_H-M   'P 1'
#
loop_
_entity.id
_entity.type
_entity.pdbx_description
1 polymer ?
#
loop_
_entity_poly.entity_id
_entity_poly.type
_entity_poly.pdbx_seq_one_letter_code
_entity_poly.pdbx_strand_id
1 'polypeptide(L)'
;MAVNLGTRGPEDARNLVEYCNGTMPTQYAEMRRKNGFEEPFAIKYWSLGNEMDGHWQICHKTAAEYGRIALEAGKLMKMIDPDIKLVLCGSSNYNMSTFGDWEWTVLNEAYSVVDYISLHQYYSRSEFKSTEDFLGRASHMDSFIKGVAAICDAVQAKKHSKKKIHLSFDEWNVWDQRVWGGDPEPGEPWQQKPHKL
;
A
#
# COMPACT_ATOMS: atom_id res chain seq x y z
N MET A 1 -7.12 -6.52 -0.76
CA MET A 1 -7.84 -5.87 0.35
C MET A 1 -6.85 -5.02 1.11
N ALA A 2 -7.13 -3.74 1.37
CA ALA A 2 -6.24 -2.89 2.17
C ALA A 2 -6.70 -2.86 3.64
N VAL A 3 -5.76 -2.96 4.58
CA VAL A 3 -6.04 -2.76 6.01
C VAL A 3 -5.70 -1.34 6.42
N ASN A 4 -6.45 -0.74 7.34
CA ASN A 4 -6.14 0.60 7.83
C ASN A 4 -4.96 0.56 8.81
N LEU A 5 -3.84 1.20 8.43
CA LEU A 5 -2.67 1.45 9.29
C LEU A 5 -2.45 2.96 9.57
N GLY A 6 -3.41 3.81 9.26
CA GLY A 6 -3.40 5.22 9.60
C GLY A 6 -3.87 5.43 11.03
N THR A 7 -5.19 5.27 11.24
CA THR A 7 -5.87 5.45 12.55
C THR A 7 -6.10 4.14 13.30
N ARG A 8 -5.83 3.00 12.67
CA ARG A 8 -5.97 1.65 13.22
C ARG A 8 -4.61 0.94 13.23
N GLY A 9 -4.59 -0.36 13.51
CA GLY A 9 -3.32 -1.08 13.64
C GLY A 9 -3.40 -2.60 13.56
N PRO A 10 -2.38 -3.30 14.06
CA PRO A 10 -2.21 -4.75 13.90
C PRO A 10 -3.40 -5.58 14.38
N GLU A 11 -4.03 -5.20 15.50
CA GLU A 11 -5.19 -5.92 16.02
C GLU A 11 -6.37 -5.89 15.05
N ASP A 12 -6.68 -4.72 14.51
CA ASP A 12 -7.78 -4.57 13.56
C ASP A 12 -7.51 -5.29 12.24
N ALA A 13 -6.25 -5.29 11.80
CA ALA A 13 -5.81 -6.02 10.62
C ALA A 13 -6.00 -7.54 10.77
N ARG A 14 -5.57 -8.15 11.90
CA ARG A 14 -5.81 -9.59 12.14
C ARG A 14 -7.30 -9.92 12.25
N ASN A 15 -8.09 -9.05 12.87
CA ASN A 15 -9.53 -9.26 13.06
C ASN A 15 -10.25 -9.27 11.72
N LEU A 16 -9.82 -8.40 10.78
CA LEU A 16 -10.36 -8.38 9.42
C LEU A 16 -9.95 -9.63 8.62
N VAL A 17 -8.71 -10.11 8.77
CA VAL A 17 -8.30 -11.39 8.15
C VAL A 17 -9.10 -12.55 8.72
N GLU A 18 -9.34 -12.59 10.03
CA GLU A 18 -10.17 -13.63 10.66
C GLU A 18 -11.62 -13.58 10.15
N TYR A 19 -12.20 -12.38 10.07
CA TYR A 19 -13.53 -12.19 9.48
C TYR A 19 -13.57 -12.75 8.05
N CYS A 20 -12.59 -12.37 7.22
CA CYS A 20 -12.62 -12.71 5.80
C CYS A 20 -12.25 -14.15 5.49
N ASN A 21 -11.24 -14.71 6.19
CA ASN A 21 -10.60 -15.96 5.81
C ASN A 21 -10.73 -17.05 6.90
N GLY A 22 -11.16 -16.70 8.11
CA GLY A 22 -11.28 -17.64 9.23
C GLY A 22 -12.29 -18.75 8.96
N THR A 23 -11.89 -19.99 9.20
CA THR A 23 -12.71 -21.20 9.03
C THR A 23 -13.23 -21.74 10.36
N MET A 24 -12.51 -21.50 11.46
CA MET A 24 -12.87 -21.93 12.81
C MET A 24 -14.07 -21.15 13.38
N PRO A 25 -14.77 -21.65 14.41
CA PRO A 25 -15.87 -20.95 15.09
C PRO A 25 -15.33 -19.88 16.05
N THR A 26 -14.70 -18.85 15.50
CA THR A 26 -14.12 -17.72 16.26
C THR A 26 -14.97 -16.46 16.09
N GLN A 27 -14.75 -15.46 16.94
CA GLN A 27 -15.61 -14.27 17.03
C GLN A 27 -15.89 -13.62 15.67
N TYR A 28 -14.86 -13.39 14.85
CA TYR A 28 -15.02 -12.67 13.60
C TYR A 28 -15.47 -13.58 12.45
N ALA A 29 -15.07 -14.85 12.44
CA ALA A 29 -15.60 -15.83 11.49
C ALA A 29 -17.11 -16.07 11.70
N GLU A 30 -17.56 -16.19 12.96
CA GLU A 30 -18.99 -16.28 13.30
C GLU A 30 -19.74 -15.00 12.98
N MET A 31 -19.10 -13.83 13.13
CA MET A 31 -19.69 -12.57 12.69
C MET A 31 -19.92 -12.56 11.18
N ARG A 32 -18.98 -13.06 10.37
CA ARG A 32 -19.15 -13.21 8.92
C ARG A 32 -20.35 -14.11 8.59
N ARG A 33 -20.47 -15.28 9.25
CA ARG A 33 -21.60 -16.20 9.08
C ARG A 33 -22.94 -15.55 9.43
N LYS A 34 -23.01 -14.85 10.57
CA LYS A 34 -24.21 -14.10 11.00
C LYS A 34 -24.59 -12.99 10.04
N ASN A 35 -23.61 -12.40 9.34
CA ASN A 35 -23.84 -11.41 8.30
C ASN A 35 -24.30 -12.02 6.96
N GLY A 36 -24.53 -13.35 6.91
CA GLY A 36 -25.07 -14.05 5.75
C GLY A 36 -24.03 -14.71 4.85
N PHE A 37 -22.76 -14.75 5.26
CA PHE A 37 -21.66 -15.30 4.47
C PHE A 37 -21.03 -16.50 5.19
N GLU A 38 -21.56 -17.70 4.91
CA GLU A 38 -21.11 -18.93 5.57
C GLU A 38 -19.63 -19.24 5.26
N GLU A 39 -19.31 -19.30 3.97
CA GLU A 39 -17.96 -19.60 3.49
C GLU A 39 -17.00 -18.41 3.65
N PRO A 40 -15.69 -18.65 3.90
CA PRO A 40 -14.69 -17.60 3.88
C PRO A 40 -14.54 -17.00 2.47
N PHE A 41 -14.25 -15.69 2.40
CA PHE A 41 -13.97 -15.00 1.15
C PHE A 41 -12.61 -15.39 0.55
N ALA A 42 -11.74 -16.01 1.35
CA ALA A 42 -10.41 -16.51 0.93
C ALA A 42 -9.57 -15.44 0.20
N ILE A 43 -9.56 -14.21 0.74
CA ILE A 43 -8.84 -13.09 0.12
C ILE A 43 -7.34 -13.39 0.21
N LYS A 44 -6.69 -13.50 -0.96
CA LYS A 44 -5.28 -13.88 -1.03
C LYS A 44 -4.33 -12.71 -0.83
N TYR A 45 -4.63 -11.53 -1.38
CA TYR A 45 -3.71 -10.38 -1.41
C TYR A 45 -4.19 -9.25 -0.52
N TRP A 46 -3.29 -8.78 0.35
CA TRP A 46 -3.58 -7.75 1.33
C TRP A 46 -2.54 -6.64 1.33
N SER A 47 -2.98 -5.38 1.25
CA SER A 47 -2.13 -4.20 1.36
C SER A 47 -2.05 -3.75 2.81
N LEU A 48 -0.82 -3.57 3.31
CA LEU A 48 -0.55 -3.10 4.66
C LEU A 48 -0.68 -1.58 4.72
N GLY A 49 -1.90 -1.07 4.77
CA GLY A 49 -2.14 0.37 4.66
C GLY A 49 -2.29 0.83 3.21
N ASN A 50 -1.99 2.11 3.02
CA ASN A 50 -1.94 2.85 1.77
C ASN A 50 -0.64 3.69 1.77
N GLU A 51 -0.46 4.67 0.88
CA GLU A 51 0.78 5.47 0.84
C GLU A 51 0.93 6.38 2.07
N MET A 52 1.68 5.90 3.07
CA MET A 52 1.82 6.58 4.36
C MET A 52 2.90 7.66 4.38
N ASP A 53 3.62 7.88 3.27
CA ASP A 53 4.73 8.85 3.17
C ASP A 53 4.27 10.28 2.82
N GLY A 54 3.10 10.43 2.20
CA GLY A 54 2.52 11.71 1.84
C GLY A 54 1.99 12.49 3.05
N HIS A 55 2.35 13.77 3.19
CA HIS A 55 1.89 14.63 4.28
C HIS A 55 0.38 14.89 4.29
N TRP A 56 -0.28 14.68 3.14
CA TRP A 56 -1.74 14.73 3.00
C TRP A 56 -2.45 13.50 3.59
N GLN A 57 -1.73 12.40 3.79
CA GLN A 57 -2.31 11.15 4.26
C GLN A 57 -2.72 11.26 5.73
N ILE A 58 -3.92 10.79 6.05
CA ILE A 58 -4.40 10.75 7.44
C ILE A 58 -3.44 9.89 8.29
N CYS A 59 -2.89 10.49 9.34
CA CYS A 59 -1.90 9.86 10.22
C CYS A 59 -0.70 9.30 9.45
N HIS A 60 -0.21 10.07 8.45
CA HIS A 60 1.03 9.79 7.74
C HIS A 60 2.18 9.49 8.72
N LYS A 61 3.16 8.74 8.24
CA LYS A 61 4.22 8.16 9.08
C LYS A 61 5.57 8.41 8.47
N THR A 62 6.59 8.47 9.30
CA THR A 62 7.96 8.24 8.85
C THR A 62 8.13 6.79 8.38
N ALA A 63 9.15 6.53 7.56
CA ALA A 63 9.42 5.18 7.06
C ALA A 63 9.66 4.17 8.19
N ALA A 64 10.31 4.60 9.28
CA ALA A 64 10.56 3.76 10.45
C ALA A 64 9.24 3.41 11.18
N GLU A 65 8.39 4.40 11.43
CA GLU A 65 7.08 4.18 12.07
C GLU A 65 6.20 3.25 11.23
N TYR A 66 6.13 3.49 9.92
CA TYR A 66 5.37 2.64 8.99
C TYR A 66 5.94 1.22 8.91
N GLY A 67 7.26 1.07 8.71
CA GLY A 67 7.91 -0.24 8.65
C GLY A 67 7.66 -1.08 9.91
N ARG A 68 7.72 -0.45 11.10
CA ARG A 68 7.43 -1.10 12.38
C ARG A 68 5.98 -1.57 12.49
N ILE A 69 5.00 -0.72 12.19
CA ILE A 69 3.58 -1.12 12.28
C ILE A 69 3.20 -2.17 11.21
N ALA A 70 3.74 -2.04 10.00
CA ALA A 70 3.52 -3.00 8.91
C ALA A 70 4.07 -4.39 9.25
N LEU A 71 5.26 -4.46 9.87
CA LEU A 71 5.83 -5.73 10.34
C LEU A 71 4.92 -6.41 11.36
N GLU A 72 4.50 -5.71 12.41
CA GLU A 72 3.68 -6.33 13.46
C GLU A 72 2.27 -6.67 12.95
N ALA A 73 1.66 -5.83 12.12
CA ALA A 73 0.40 -6.16 11.45
C ALA A 73 0.54 -7.43 10.59
N GLY A 74 1.59 -7.50 9.76
CA GLY A 74 1.84 -8.64 8.89
C GLY A 74 2.07 -9.96 9.65
N LYS A 75 2.76 -9.91 10.81
CA LYS A 75 2.90 -11.08 11.69
C LYS A 75 1.54 -11.56 12.18
N LEU A 76 0.71 -10.66 12.73
CA LEU A 76 -0.59 -11.04 13.26
C LEU A 76 -1.51 -11.58 12.16
N MET A 77 -1.53 -10.95 10.99
CA MET A 77 -2.31 -11.39 9.84
C MET A 77 -1.90 -12.79 9.36
N LYS A 78 -0.59 -13.06 9.21
CA LYS A 78 -0.10 -14.39 8.80
C LYS A 78 -0.24 -15.46 9.89
N MET A 79 -0.43 -15.10 11.15
CA MET A 79 -0.81 -16.08 12.18
C MET A 79 -2.26 -16.55 12.03
N ILE A 80 -3.14 -15.69 11.50
CA ILE A 80 -4.53 -16.07 11.21
C ILE A 80 -4.60 -16.90 9.92
N ASP A 81 -3.94 -16.42 8.87
CA ASP A 81 -3.88 -17.11 7.58
C ASP A 81 -2.45 -17.05 7.01
N PRO A 82 -1.65 -18.11 7.21
CA PRO A 82 -0.27 -18.18 6.71
C PRO A 82 -0.14 -18.07 5.19
N ASP A 83 -1.21 -18.35 4.45
CA ASP A 83 -1.20 -18.43 3.01
C ASP A 83 -1.40 -17.06 2.32
N ILE A 84 -1.84 -16.03 3.05
CA ILE A 84 -2.01 -14.69 2.45
C ILE A 84 -0.69 -14.12 1.94
N LYS A 85 -0.81 -13.22 0.98
CA LYS A 85 0.26 -12.43 0.39
C LYS A 85 0.12 -10.97 0.81
N LEU A 86 1.20 -10.41 1.35
CA LEU A 86 1.19 -9.05 1.88
C LEU A 86 1.96 -8.10 0.97
N VAL A 87 1.34 -6.95 0.68
CA VAL A 87 1.92 -5.84 -0.09
C VAL A 87 2.29 -4.73 0.89
N LEU A 88 3.58 -4.38 0.92
CA LEU A 88 4.11 -3.23 1.65
C LEU A 88 3.93 -1.98 0.79
N CYS A 89 3.56 -0.85 1.38
CA CYS A 89 3.37 0.39 0.64
C CYS A 89 4.73 1.04 0.33
N GLY A 90 5.03 1.23 -0.95
CA GLY A 90 6.12 2.09 -1.42
C GLY A 90 5.77 3.57 -1.30
N SER A 91 6.63 4.44 -1.83
CA SER A 91 6.38 5.87 -1.87
C SER A 91 5.16 6.24 -2.72
N SER A 92 4.51 7.35 -2.37
CA SER A 92 3.34 7.89 -3.07
C SER A 92 3.58 8.19 -4.55
N ASN A 93 4.81 8.53 -4.93
CA ASN A 93 5.26 8.64 -6.32
C ASN A 93 6.79 8.80 -6.37
N TYR A 94 7.36 8.72 -7.57
CA TYR A 94 8.80 8.86 -7.83
C TYR A 94 9.41 10.20 -7.35
N ASN A 95 8.63 11.29 -7.31
CA ASN A 95 9.14 12.63 -6.99
C ASN A 95 9.10 12.93 -5.47
N MET A 96 8.66 11.99 -4.64
CA MET A 96 8.70 12.14 -3.19
C MET A 96 10.15 12.35 -2.72
N SER A 97 10.37 13.30 -1.81
CA SER A 97 11.71 13.54 -1.24
C SER A 97 12.24 12.34 -0.45
N THR A 98 11.35 11.43 -0.03
CA THR A 98 11.65 10.18 0.66
C THR A 98 11.83 9.00 -0.28
N PHE A 99 11.57 9.13 -1.59
CA PHE A 99 11.66 8.03 -2.54
C PHE A 99 13.06 7.40 -2.53
N GLY A 100 13.12 6.07 -2.54
CA GLY A 100 14.34 5.28 -2.41
C GLY A 100 14.69 4.96 -0.96
N ASP A 101 14.80 5.98 -0.12
CA ASP A 101 15.06 5.82 1.32
C ASP A 101 13.85 5.20 2.05
N TRP A 102 12.65 5.54 1.61
CA TRP A 102 11.40 4.96 2.09
C TRP A 102 11.40 3.45 1.88
N GLU A 103 11.45 3.00 0.61
CA GLU A 103 11.44 1.58 0.23
C GLU A 103 12.55 0.81 0.95
N TRP A 104 13.76 1.37 0.97
CA TRP A 104 14.90 0.76 1.67
C TRP A 104 14.59 0.52 3.14
N THR A 105 14.07 1.53 3.84
CA THR A 105 13.80 1.46 5.28
C THR A 105 12.66 0.49 5.58
N VAL A 106 11.53 0.62 4.89
CA VAL A 106 10.33 -0.18 5.18
C VAL A 106 10.56 -1.65 4.85
N LEU A 107 11.29 -1.95 3.76
CA LEU A 107 11.67 -3.33 3.44
C LEU A 107 12.64 -3.88 4.47
N ASN A 108 13.61 -3.10 4.96
CA ASN A 108 14.51 -3.57 6.01
C ASN A 108 13.76 -3.94 7.30
N GLU A 109 12.69 -3.22 7.65
CA GLU A 109 11.86 -3.53 8.81
C GLU A 109 10.95 -4.75 8.57
N ALA A 110 10.16 -4.74 7.49
CA ALA A 110 9.06 -5.69 7.29
C ALA A 110 9.40 -6.89 6.40
N TYR A 111 10.66 -7.05 5.95
CA TYR A 111 11.07 -8.04 4.93
C TYR A 111 10.52 -9.44 5.19
N SER A 112 10.50 -9.91 6.44
CA SER A 112 10.13 -11.30 6.76
C SER A 112 8.66 -11.62 6.47
N VAL A 113 7.76 -10.64 6.59
CA VAL A 113 6.31 -10.86 6.48
C VAL A 113 5.72 -10.45 5.13
N VAL A 114 6.42 -9.65 4.33
CA VAL A 114 5.88 -9.14 3.06
C VAL A 114 6.29 -9.99 1.85
N ASP A 115 5.48 -9.95 0.80
CA ASP A 115 5.69 -10.66 -0.46
C ASP A 115 5.91 -9.69 -1.63
N TYR A 116 5.32 -8.49 -1.54
CA TYR A 116 5.39 -7.44 -2.56
C TYR A 116 5.70 -6.07 -1.92
N ILE A 117 6.21 -5.14 -2.73
CA ILE A 117 6.17 -3.70 -2.46
C ILE A 117 5.39 -2.98 -3.55
N SER A 118 4.58 -1.99 -3.18
CA SER A 118 3.76 -1.24 -4.12
C SER A 118 4.51 -0.11 -4.83
N LEU A 119 4.01 0.29 -6.00
CA LEU A 119 4.49 1.42 -6.77
C LEU A 119 3.28 2.20 -7.30
N HIS A 120 3.41 3.52 -7.26
CA HIS A 120 2.35 4.42 -7.67
C HIS A 120 2.91 5.48 -8.62
N GLN A 121 2.30 5.63 -9.79
CA GLN A 121 2.72 6.63 -10.75
C GLN A 121 1.57 7.04 -11.66
N TYR A 122 1.24 8.32 -11.59
CA TYR A 122 0.36 8.98 -12.54
C TYR A 122 1.15 9.95 -13.40
N TYR A 123 0.68 10.18 -14.63
CA TYR A 123 1.20 11.25 -15.49
C TYR A 123 0.06 12.17 -15.88
N SER A 124 0.29 13.49 -15.80
CA SER A 124 -0.68 14.46 -16.28
C SER A 124 -0.22 15.07 -17.60
N ARG A 125 -1.09 15.06 -18.63
CA ARG A 125 -0.75 15.67 -19.93
C ARG A 125 -0.35 17.14 -19.78
N SER A 126 -0.96 17.83 -18.82
CA SER A 126 -0.77 19.27 -18.63
C SER A 126 0.58 19.62 -17.97
N GLU A 127 1.35 18.63 -17.51
CA GLU A 127 2.74 18.81 -17.01
C GLU A 127 3.77 18.92 -18.14
N PHE A 128 3.40 18.60 -19.38
CA PHE A 128 4.32 18.48 -20.52
C PHE A 128 4.07 19.53 -21.60
N LYS A 129 5.16 20.04 -22.18
CA LYS A 129 5.10 21.06 -23.25
C LYS A 129 4.62 20.46 -24.57
N SER A 130 5.04 19.24 -24.89
CA SER A 130 4.69 18.55 -26.14
C SER A 130 4.00 17.21 -25.87
N THR A 131 3.35 16.66 -26.89
CA THR A 131 2.73 15.34 -26.82
C THR A 131 3.81 14.26 -26.81
N GLU A 132 4.92 14.50 -27.50
CA GLU A 132 6.10 13.66 -27.55
C GLU A 132 6.74 13.49 -26.16
N ASP A 133 6.87 14.58 -25.38
CA ASP A 133 7.42 14.53 -24.01
C ASP A 133 6.53 13.67 -23.08
N PHE A 134 5.21 13.81 -23.23
CA PHE A 134 4.22 13.05 -22.47
C PHE A 134 4.26 11.57 -22.85
N LEU A 135 4.25 11.24 -24.16
CA LEU A 135 4.37 9.86 -24.63
C LEU A 135 5.73 9.23 -24.25
N GLY A 136 6.78 10.05 -24.13
CA GLY A 136 8.09 9.63 -23.64
C GLY A 136 8.12 9.22 -22.16
N ARG A 137 7.03 9.39 -21.40
CA ARG A 137 6.98 8.99 -19.98
C ARG A 137 7.01 7.48 -19.75
N ALA A 138 6.76 6.66 -20.77
CA ALA A 138 6.99 5.23 -20.68
C ALA A 138 8.44 4.88 -20.28
N SER A 139 9.44 5.61 -20.79
CA SER A 139 10.85 5.40 -20.44
C SER A 139 11.17 5.81 -18.99
N HIS A 140 10.45 6.81 -18.46
CA HIS A 140 10.55 7.18 -17.06
C HIS A 140 9.95 6.08 -16.16
N MET A 141 8.79 5.54 -16.51
CA MET A 141 8.17 4.42 -15.79
C MET A 141 9.07 3.19 -15.77
N ASP A 142 9.74 2.85 -16.89
CA ASP A 142 10.73 1.77 -16.94
C ASP A 142 11.89 2.00 -15.94
N SER A 143 12.42 3.23 -15.90
CA SER A 143 13.48 3.61 -14.95
C SER A 143 13.01 3.51 -13.50
N PHE A 144 11.78 3.94 -13.21
CA PHE A 144 11.18 3.85 -11.88
C PHE A 144 11.04 2.40 -11.41
N ILE A 145 10.46 1.53 -12.24
CA ILE A 145 10.30 0.08 -11.95
C ILE A 145 11.67 -0.55 -11.67
N LYS A 146 12.68 -0.27 -12.51
CA LYS A 146 14.05 -0.78 -12.33
C LYS A 146 14.69 -0.27 -11.05
N GLY A 147 14.45 0.99 -10.68
CA GLY A 147 14.94 1.57 -9.44
C GLY A 147 14.41 0.85 -8.20
N VAL A 148 13.09 0.64 -8.12
CA VAL A 148 12.48 -0.08 -6.99
C VAL A 148 12.89 -1.56 -6.97
N ALA A 149 13.00 -2.21 -8.13
CA ALA A 149 13.52 -3.58 -8.22
C ALA A 149 14.94 -3.68 -7.67
N ALA A 150 15.82 -2.73 -8.00
CA ALA A 150 17.20 -2.72 -7.49
C ALA A 150 17.26 -2.54 -5.96
N ILE A 151 16.36 -1.73 -5.38
CA ILE A 151 16.25 -1.60 -3.92
C ILE A 151 15.82 -2.93 -3.30
N CYS A 152 14.83 -3.62 -3.89
CA CYS A 152 14.40 -4.94 -3.42
C CYS A 152 15.55 -5.94 -3.43
N ASP A 153 16.32 -6.02 -4.51
CA ASP A 153 17.49 -6.91 -4.64
C ASP A 153 18.59 -6.56 -3.63
N ALA A 154 18.82 -5.27 -3.38
CA ALA A 154 19.81 -4.82 -2.39
C ALA A 154 19.40 -5.21 -0.95
N VAL A 155 18.12 -5.05 -0.59
CA VAL A 155 17.62 -5.51 0.72
C VAL A 155 17.65 -7.03 0.81
N GLN A 156 17.31 -7.75 -0.26
CA GLN A 156 17.41 -9.21 -0.33
C GLN A 156 18.84 -9.67 0.03
N ALA A 157 19.84 -9.07 -0.61
CA ALA A 157 21.25 -9.38 -0.37
C ALA A 157 21.65 -9.09 1.08
N LYS A 158 21.27 -7.92 1.61
CA LYS A 158 21.53 -7.54 3.01
C LYS A 158 20.89 -8.49 4.02
N LYS A 159 19.71 -9.03 3.72
CA LYS A 159 19.01 -10.01 4.57
C LYS A 159 19.52 -11.44 4.38
N HIS A 160 20.47 -11.67 3.47
CA HIS A 160 20.94 -13.01 3.09
C HIS A 160 19.78 -13.97 2.73
N SER A 161 18.71 -13.43 2.13
CA SER A 161 17.46 -14.17 1.93
C SER A 161 17.38 -14.77 0.53
N LYS A 162 16.85 -16.00 0.45
CA LYS A 162 16.44 -16.59 -0.84
C LYS A 162 15.08 -16.08 -1.32
N LYS A 163 14.27 -15.49 -0.44
CA LYS A 163 12.96 -14.91 -0.79
C LYS A 163 13.19 -13.65 -1.62
N LYS A 164 12.55 -13.57 -2.78
CA LYS A 164 12.47 -12.35 -3.58
C LYS A 164 11.22 -11.56 -3.22
N ILE A 165 11.34 -10.24 -3.13
CA ILE A 165 10.21 -9.32 -3.08
C ILE A 165 9.83 -8.97 -4.52
N HIS A 166 8.54 -9.04 -4.81
CA HIS A 166 7.99 -8.68 -6.12
C HIS A 166 7.40 -7.27 -6.09
N LEU A 167 7.09 -6.73 -7.26
CA LEU A 167 6.51 -5.40 -7.41
C LEU A 167 4.99 -5.49 -7.61
N SER A 168 4.24 -4.65 -6.91
CA SER A 168 2.79 -4.44 -7.09
C SER A 168 2.59 -3.04 -7.66
N PHE A 169 2.41 -2.91 -8.97
CA PHE A 169 2.08 -1.60 -9.55
C PHE A 169 0.56 -1.40 -9.46
N ASP A 170 0.08 -1.09 -8.26
CA ASP A 170 -1.35 -1.08 -7.91
C ASP A 170 -2.01 0.28 -8.14
N GLU A 171 -1.24 1.35 -8.38
CA GLU A 171 -1.76 2.64 -8.83
C GLU A 171 -1.00 3.17 -10.05
N TRP A 172 -1.65 3.14 -11.22
CA TRP A 172 -1.09 3.71 -12.44
C TRP A 172 -2.18 4.17 -13.38
N ASN A 173 -2.06 5.40 -13.90
CA ASN A 173 -2.89 5.89 -15.00
C ASN A 173 -2.38 7.23 -15.55
N VAL A 174 -3.07 7.76 -16.55
CA VAL A 174 -3.08 9.19 -16.81
C VAL A 174 -4.09 9.84 -15.85
N TRP A 175 -3.65 10.82 -15.07
CA TRP A 175 -4.52 11.56 -14.16
C TRP A 175 -4.10 13.03 -14.09
N ASP A 176 -5.01 13.92 -14.50
CA ASP A 176 -4.79 15.37 -14.43
C ASP A 176 -5.50 15.95 -13.21
N GLN A 177 -4.76 16.10 -12.10
CA GLN A 177 -5.31 16.60 -10.83
C GLN A 177 -5.97 17.99 -10.97
N ARG A 178 -5.62 18.78 -11.99
CA ARG A 178 -6.25 20.08 -12.24
C ARG A 178 -7.65 19.97 -12.85
N VAL A 179 -7.94 18.86 -13.52
CA VAL A 179 -9.21 18.64 -14.24
C VAL A 179 -10.20 17.84 -13.42
N TRP A 180 -9.71 16.91 -12.59
CA TRP A 180 -10.55 15.92 -11.90
C TRP A 180 -10.83 16.22 -10.43
N GLY A 181 -10.55 17.46 -10.00
CA GLY A 181 -10.78 17.93 -8.63
C GLY A 181 -9.58 17.63 -7.74
N GLY A 182 -8.62 18.57 -7.71
CA GLY A 182 -7.69 18.66 -6.59
C GLY A 182 -8.48 18.87 -5.30
N ASP A 183 -7.94 18.41 -4.18
CA ASP A 183 -8.49 18.71 -2.86
C ASP A 183 -8.80 20.21 -2.76
N PRO A 184 -9.90 20.60 -2.09
CA PRO A 184 -10.13 21.99 -1.75
C PRO A 184 -8.86 22.56 -1.09
N GLU A 185 -8.50 23.81 -1.42
CA GLU A 185 -7.34 24.43 -0.80
C GLU A 185 -7.44 24.29 0.74
N PRO A 186 -6.32 24.04 1.44
CA PRO A 186 -6.33 23.90 2.88
C PRO A 186 -7.03 25.10 3.55
N GLY A 187 -8.22 24.87 4.11
CA GLY A 187 -9.04 25.90 4.75
C GLY A 187 -10.41 26.16 4.12
N GLU A 188 -10.72 25.58 2.96
CA GLU A 188 -12.09 25.68 2.42
C GLU A 188 -13.05 24.72 3.16
N PRO A 189 -14.17 25.22 3.69
CA PRO A 189 -15.20 24.36 4.28
C PRO A 189 -15.83 23.46 3.22
N TRP A 190 -16.24 22.26 3.62
CA TRP A 190 -16.95 21.30 2.78
C TRP A 190 -18.07 21.97 1.97
N GLN A 191 -17.92 22.02 0.64
CA GLN A 191 -18.93 22.61 -0.24
C GLN A 191 -20.18 21.72 -0.40
N GLN A 192 -20.02 20.40 -0.22
CA GLN A 192 -21.11 19.44 -0.13
C GLN A 192 -20.84 18.42 0.98
N LYS A 193 -21.88 18.10 1.76
CA LYS A 193 -21.82 17.03 2.76
C LYS A 193 -21.62 15.68 2.06
N PRO A 194 -20.71 14.81 2.53
CA PRO A 194 -20.61 13.45 1.98
C PRO A 194 -21.93 12.70 2.20
N HIS A 195 -22.34 11.91 1.20
CA HIS A 195 -23.45 10.98 1.36
C HIS A 195 -23.07 9.95 2.42
N LYS A 196 -23.92 9.81 3.44
CA LYS A 196 -23.72 8.93 4.59
C LYS A 196 -23.40 7.50 4.11
N LEU A 197 -22.31 6.93 4.62
CA LEU A 197 -22.05 5.49 4.63
C LEU A 197 -23.07 4.78 5.52
#